data_AF-A0A951DCV5-F1
#
_entry.id   AF-A0A951DCV5-F1
#
_cell.length_a   1.000
_cell.length_b   1.000
_cell.length_c   1.000
_cell.angle_alpha   90.00
_cell.angle_beta   90.00
_cell.angle_gamma   90.00
#
_symmetry.space_group_name_H-M   'P 1'
#
loop_
_entity.id
_entity.type
_entity.pdbx_description
1 polymer ?
#
loop_
_entity_poly.entity_id
_entity_poly.type
_entity_poly.pdbx_seq_one_letter_code
_entity_poly.pdbx_strand_id
1 'polypeptide(L)' 'MRTKLGAPKAITAMAHRLARLVYRMLKYGHSYVDKGAEYYEQRSRQQQIDFVRKKAAQLGLQVTLLQI' A
#
# COMPACT_ATOMS: atom_id res chain seq x y z
N MET A 1 0.14 12.66 21.69
CA MET A 1 -0.98 13.39 21.04
C MET A 1 -0.73 13.45 19.53
N ARG A 2 -1.54 12.77 18.70
CA ARG A 2 -1.46 12.87 17.23
C ARG A 2 -2.68 13.64 16.74
N THR A 3 -2.50 14.93 16.52
CA THR A 3 -3.52 15.83 15.99
C THR A 3 -3.87 15.39 14.57
N LYS A 4 -4.97 14.65 14.42
CA LYS A 4 -5.64 14.51 13.13
C LYS A 4 -6.05 15.92 12.72
N LEU A 5 -5.30 16.54 11.81
CA LEU A 5 -5.79 17.71 11.10
C LEU A 5 -7.11 17.30 10.47
N GLY A 6 -8.18 18.04 10.73
CA GLY A 6 -9.53 17.69 10.28
C GLY A 6 -9.58 17.36 8.77
N ALA A 7 -10.61 16.64 8.36
CA ALA A 7 -10.73 16.09 7.01
C ALA A 7 -10.34 17.07 5.86
N PRO A 8 -10.72 18.36 5.89
CA PRO A 8 -10.35 19.30 4.82
C PRO A 8 -8.83 19.46 4.64
N LYS A 9 -8.09 19.58 5.75
CA LYS A 9 -6.64 19.79 5.71
C LYS A 9 -5.88 18.53 5.32
N ALA A 10 -6.42 17.35 5.64
CA ALA A 10 -5.88 16.08 5.17
C ALA A 10 -6.05 15.93 3.65
N ILE A 11 -7.20 16.32 3.09
CA ILE A 11 -7.47 16.28 1.65
C ILE A 11 -6.49 17.19 0.89
N THR A 12 -6.32 18.45 1.33
CA THR A 12 -5.39 19.39 0.68
C THR A 12 -3.94 18.88 0.74
N ALA A 13 -3.51 18.33 1.88
CA ALA A 13 -2.17 17.78 2.02
C ALA A 13 -1.94 16.58 1.08
N MET A 14 -2.94 15.71 0.93
CA MET A 14 -2.90 14.58 0.01
C MET A 14 -2.88 15.03 -1.46
N ALA A 15 -3.72 16.01 -1.83
CA ALA A 15 -3.74 16.59 -3.17
C ALA A 15 -2.38 17.22 -3.53
N HIS A 16 -1.81 18.02 -2.64
CA HIS A 16 -0.48 18.61 -2.84
C HIS A 16 0.62 17.54 -3.00
N ARG A 17 0.55 16.46 -2.21
CA ARG A 17 1.50 15.34 -2.33
C ARG A 17 1.38 14.63 -3.68
N LEU A 18 0.16 14.39 -4.16
CA LEU A 18 -0.10 13.80 -5.48
C LEU A 18 0.40 14.72 -6.60
N ALA A 19 0.07 16.01 -6.55
CA ALA A 19 0.50 17.00 -7.54
C ALA A 19 2.04 17.04 -7.66
N ARG A 20 2.76 17.00 -6.53
CA ARG A 20 4.24 16.92 -6.53
C ARG A 20 4.79 15.62 -7.09
N LEU A 21 4.07 14.51 -6.95
CA LEU A 21 4.48 13.24 -7.53
C LEU A 21 4.35 13.30 -9.05
N VAL A 22 3.18 13.71 -9.54
CA VAL A 22 2.88 13.86 -10.97
C VAL A 22 3.83 14.86 -11.63
N TYR A 23 4.01 16.03 -11.03
CA TYR A 23 4.95 17.04 -11.56
C TYR A 23 6.37 16.50 -11.69
N ARG A 24 6.86 15.74 -10.69
CA ARG A 24 8.19 15.14 -10.75
C ARG A 24 8.29 14.04 -11.80
N MET A 25 7.26 13.22 -11.94
CA MET A 25 7.20 12.19 -12.98
C MET A 25 7.27 12.81 -14.38
N LEU A 26 6.52 13.90 -14.61
CA LEU A 26 6.52 14.61 -15.90
C LEU A 26 7.81 15.39 -16.15
N LYS A 27 8.31 16.13 -15.15
CA LYS A 27 9.48 17.01 -15.33
C LYS A 27 10.80 16.26 -15.46
N TYR A 28 10.99 15.20 -14.67
CA TYR A 28 12.25 14.47 -14.61
C TYR A 28 12.21 13.15 -15.39
N GLY A 29 11.11 12.85 -16.10
CA GLY A 29 11.02 11.72 -17.01
C GLY A 29 11.38 10.39 -16.38
N HIS A 30 10.83 10.07 -15.20
CA HIS A 30 10.97 8.71 -14.68
C HIS A 30 10.26 7.76 -15.64
N SER A 31 11.00 6.88 -16.29
CA SER A 31 10.43 5.75 -17.02
C SER A 31 9.57 4.95 -16.05
N TYR A 32 8.26 5.09 -16.17
CA TYR A 32 7.32 4.24 -15.46
C TYR A 32 7.48 2.84 -16.05
N VAL A 33 8.26 2.00 -15.35
CA VAL A 33 8.34 0.57 -15.68
C VAL A 33 7.08 -0.05 -15.10
N ASP A 34 6.10 -0.28 -15.97
CA ASP A 34 4.96 -1.09 -15.60
C ASP A 34 5.48 -2.49 -15.27
N LYS A 35 5.41 -2.86 -13.99
CA LYS A 35 5.80 -4.20 -13.53
C LYS A 35 4.78 -5.26 -13.95
N GLY A 36 3.71 -4.85 -14.64
CA GLY A 36 2.62 -5.69 -15.10
C GLY A 36 1.65 -6.02 -13.97
N ALA A 37 0.46 -6.47 -14.33
CA ALA A 37 -0.58 -6.88 -13.41
C ALA A 37 -0.10 -7.99 -12.44
N GLU A 38 0.66 -8.97 -12.95
CA GLU A 38 1.15 -10.12 -12.17
C GLU A 38 1.97 -9.70 -10.94
N TYR A 39 2.84 -8.69 -11.08
CA TYR A 39 3.64 -8.21 -9.95
C TYR A 39 2.76 -7.65 -8.81
N TYR A 40 1.74 -6.88 -9.17
CA TYR A 40 0.82 -6.29 -8.20
C TYR A 40 -0.09 -7.34 -7.58
N GLU A 41 -0.51 -8.34 -8.35
CA GLU A 41 -1.29 -9.48 -7.86
C GLU A 41 -0.51 -10.32 -6.85
N GLN A 42 0.74 -10.68 -7.16
CA GLN A 42 1.62 -11.41 -6.23
C GLN A 42 1.84 -10.62 -4.93
N ARG A 43 2.08 -9.31 -5.04
CA ARG A 43 2.23 -8.43 -3.88
C ARG A 43 0.96 -8.31 -3.07
N SER A 44 -0.21 -8.25 -3.73
CA SER A 44 -1.51 -8.24 -3.05
C SER A 44 -1.73 -9.55 -2.29
N ARG A 45 -1.46 -10.69 -2.93
CA ARG A 45 -1.56 -12.02 -2.31
C ARG A 45 -0.65 -12.13 -1.09
N GLN A 46 0.60 -11.68 -1.18
CA GLN A 46 1.53 -11.71 -0.04
C GLN A 46 1.03 -10.87 1.14
N GLN A 47 0.52 -9.66 0.87
CA GLN A 47 -0.05 -8.80 1.91
C GLN A 47 -1.27 -9.45 2.59
N GLN A 48 -2.11 -10.16 1.83
CA GLN A 48 -3.24 -10.91 2.39
C GLN A 48 -2.76 -12.04 3.31
N ILE A 49 -1.75 -12.80 2.89
CA ILE A 49 -1.15 -13.87 3.73
C ILE A 49 -0.58 -13.28 5.02
N ASP A 50 0.17 -12.18 4.93
CA ASP A 50 0.77 -11.54 6.11
C ASP A 50 -0.29 -10.98 7.07
N PHE A 51 -1.37 -10.44 6.52
CA PHE A 51 -2.51 -9.99 7.31
C PHE A 51 -3.16 -11.15 8.08
N VAL A 52 -3.43 -12.26 7.39
CA VAL A 52 -4.01 -13.47 8.00
C VAL A 52 -3.08 -14.04 9.06
N ARG A 53 -1.78 -14.12 8.81
CA ARG A 53 -0.77 -14.55 9.79
C ARG A 53 -0.77 -13.68 11.04
N LYS A 54 -0.79 -12.35 10.88
CA LYS A 54 -0.85 -11.42 12.01
C LYS A 54 -2.14 -11.59 12.82
N LYS A 55 -3.27 -11.76 12.13
CA LYS A 55 -4.56 -11.95 12.79
C LYS A 55 -4.63 -13.29 13.54
N ALA A 56 -4.09 -14.36 12.96
CA ALA A 56 -4.02 -15.65 13.63
C ALA A 56 -3.10 -15.60 14.87
N ALA A 57 -1.94 -14.95 14.78
CA ALA A 57 -1.04 -14.78 15.92
C ALA A 57 -1.69 -14.02 17.09
N GLN A 58 -2.53 -13.01 16.80
CA GLN A 58 -3.32 -12.30 17.81
C GLN A 58 -4.34 -13.19 18.52
N LEU A 59 -4.80 -14.25 17.86
CA LEU A 59 -5.78 -15.20 18.38
C LEU A 59 -5.12 -16.46 18.97
N GLY A 60 -3.78 -16.54 19.01
CA GLY A 60 -3.06 -17.73 19.45
C GLY A 60 -3.11 -18.90 18.45
N LEU A 61 -3.47 -18.65 17.20
CA LEU A 61 -3.62 -19.64 16.13
C LEU A 61 -2.42 -19.59 15.18
N GLN A 62 -2.02 -20.74 14.63
CA GLN A 62 -0.95 -20.84 13.64
C GLN A 62 -1.51 -21.08 12.23
N VAL A 63 -1.14 -20.23 11.28
CA VAL A 63 -1.53 -20.40 9.87
C VAL A 63 -0.57 -21.38 9.20
N THR A 64 -1.04 -22.60 8.93
CA THR A 64 -0.32 -23.59 8.13
C THR A 64 -0.76 -23.49 6.67
N LEU A 65 0.20 -23.52 5.74
CA LEU A 65 -0.11 -23.65 4.32
C LEU A 65 -0.63 -25.07 4.08
N LEU A 66 -1.90 -25.20 3.71
CA LEU A 66 -2.46 -26.47 3.28
C LEU A 66 -2.00 -26.71 1.84
N GLN A 67 -1.13 -27.70 1.61
CA GLN A 67 -0.78 -28.16 0.27
C GLN A 67 -1.90 -29.09 -0.22
N ILE A 68 -2.64 -28.64 -1.22
CA ILE A 68 -3.59 -29.45 -2.00
C ILE A 68 -2.90 -29.75 -3.33
#